data_AF-A0A386JTM6-F1
#
_entry.id   AF-A0A386JTM6-F1
#
_cell.length_a   1.000
_cell.length_b   1.000
_cell.length_c   1.000
_cell.angle_alpha   90.00
_cell.angle_beta   90.00
_cell.angle_gamma   90.00
#
_symmetry.space_group_name_H-M   'P 1'
#
loop_
_entity.id
_entity.type
_entity.pdbx_description
1 polymer ?
#
loop_
_entity_poly.entity_id
_entity_poly.type
_entity_poly.pdbx_seq_one_letter_code
_entity_poly.pdbx_strand_id
1 'polypeptide(L)' 'FGKTHGAGPADLVGPEPEAAPLEQMGLGWKSSYGTGTGKDAITTGIEVVWTNTPTKWDNSFL' A
#
# COMPACT_ATOMS: atom_id res chain seq x y z
N PHE A 1 -3.92 10.11 -10.84
CA PHE A 1 -2.58 10.18 -10.22
C PHE A 1 -2.34 8.97 -9.34
N GLY A 2 -1.08 8.60 -9.12
CA GLY A 2 -0.71 7.51 -8.23
C GLY A 2 -1.24 6.14 -8.67
N LYS A 3 -1.46 5.27 -7.69
CA LYS A 3 -1.92 3.88 -7.84
C LYS A 3 -2.54 3.35 -6.55
N THR A 4 -3.24 2.23 -6.61
CA THR A 4 -3.59 1.42 -5.43
C THR A 4 -2.43 0.45 -5.07
N HIS A 5 -2.52 -0.23 -3.93
CA HIS A 5 -1.49 -1.19 -3.48
C HIS A 5 -2.13 -2.48 -2.93
N GLY A 6 -1.79 -3.61 -3.55
CA GLY A 6 -2.34 -4.94 -3.33
C GLY A 6 -1.41 -6.04 -3.88
N ALA A 7 -0.11 -5.90 -3.63
CA ALA A 7 0.92 -6.79 -4.19
C ALA A 7 0.85 -8.25 -3.73
N GLY A 8 0.08 -8.55 -2.67
CA GLY A 8 -0.03 -9.88 -2.08
C GLY A 8 -1.26 -10.06 -1.18
N PRO A 9 -1.36 -11.21 -0.48
CA PRO A 9 -2.47 -11.53 0.40
C PRO A 9 -2.66 -10.51 1.54
N ALA A 10 -3.90 -10.09 1.77
CA ALA A 10 -4.23 -9.05 2.75
C ALA A 10 -4.03 -9.50 4.22
N ASP A 11 -4.06 -10.80 4.49
CA ASP A 11 -3.84 -11.41 5.80
C ASP A 11 -2.38 -11.33 6.28
N LEU A 12 -1.45 -10.96 5.41
CA LEU A 12 -0.06 -10.70 5.76
C LEU A 12 0.18 -9.29 6.32
N VAL A 13 -0.84 -8.45 6.36
CA VAL A 13 -0.81 -7.10 6.94
C VAL A 13 -1.18 -7.16 8.43
N GLY A 14 -0.27 -6.69 9.28
CA GLY A 14 -0.44 -6.67 10.73
C GLY A 14 -1.46 -5.63 11.24
N PRO A 15 -1.55 -5.48 12.58
CA PRO A 15 -2.54 -4.62 13.22
C PRO A 15 -2.41 -3.14 12.84
N GLU A 16 -3.51 -2.41 12.92
CA GLU A 16 -3.59 -0.97 12.75
C GLU A 16 -2.85 -0.19 13.86
N PRO A 17 -2.58 1.12 13.69
CA PRO A 17 -1.69 1.89 14.58
C PRO A 17 -2.00 1.79 16.07
N GLU A 18 -3.28 1.81 16.47
CA GLU A 18 -3.68 1.77 17.88
C GLU A 18 -3.54 0.39 18.53
N ALA A 19 -3.47 -0.67 17.71
CA ALA A 19 -3.26 -2.05 18.15
C ALA A 19 -1.83 -2.55 17.86
N ALA A 20 -0.99 -1.73 17.23
CA ALA A 20 0.39 -2.05 16.93
C ALA A 20 1.25 -2.02 18.20
N PRO A 21 2.29 -2.87 18.29
CA PRO A 21 3.17 -2.89 19.45
C PRO A 21 4.01 -1.60 19.50
N LEU A 22 4.34 -1.16 20.73
CA LEU A 22 4.89 0.17 21.01
C LEU A 22 6.18 0.47 20.23
N GLU A 23 7.02 -0.55 19.97
CA GLU A 23 8.27 -0.42 19.22
C GLU A 23 8.08 -0.02 17.75
N GLN A 24 6.86 -0.08 17.21
CA GLN A 24 6.52 0.43 15.88
C GLN A 24 6.27 1.95 15.88
N MET A 25 6.41 2.62 17.04
CA MET A 25 6.46 4.08 17.16
C MET A 25 5.25 4.79 16.55
N GLY A 26 4.04 4.27 16.80
CA GLY A 26 2.78 4.83 16.31
C GLY A 26 2.47 4.53 14.84
N LEU A 27 3.27 3.69 14.19
CA LEU A 27 2.96 3.14 12.87
C LEU A 27 2.26 1.78 13.01
N GLY A 28 1.34 1.48 12.10
CA GLY A 28 0.64 0.20 11.99
C GLY A 28 0.74 -0.40 10.60
N TRP A 29 -0.04 -1.45 10.35
CA TRP A 29 -0.12 -2.18 9.07
C TRP A 29 1.22 -2.69 8.56
N LYS A 30 2.14 -3.05 9.47
CA LYS A 30 3.40 -3.70 9.11
C LYS A 30 3.09 -4.97 8.31
N SER A 31 3.50 -5.01 7.06
CA SER A 31 3.31 -6.18 6.19
C SER A 31 4.48 -7.13 6.29
N SER A 32 4.17 -8.43 6.36
CA SER A 32 5.15 -9.53 6.31
C SER A 32 5.39 -10.05 4.89
N TYR A 33 4.66 -9.53 3.89
CA TYR A 33 4.81 -9.92 2.49
C TYR A 33 6.04 -9.28 1.86
N GLY A 34 7.03 -10.09 1.45
CA GLY A 34 8.25 -9.62 0.80
C GLY A 34 8.98 -8.57 1.63
N THR A 35 9.25 -7.39 1.05
CA THR A 35 9.83 -6.24 1.77
C THR A 35 8.80 -5.47 2.62
N GLY A 36 7.50 -5.74 2.45
CA GLY A 36 6.40 -5.10 3.17
C GLY A 36 6.14 -3.63 2.82
N THR A 37 6.92 -3.05 1.91
CA THR A 37 6.87 -1.63 1.52
C THR A 37 7.22 -1.48 0.04
N GLY A 38 7.09 -0.27 -0.52
CA GLY A 38 7.51 0.02 -1.89
C GLY A 38 6.82 -0.88 -2.92
N LYS A 39 7.59 -1.74 -3.60
CA LYS A 39 7.08 -2.66 -4.61
C LYS A 39 6.11 -3.70 -4.04
N ASP A 40 6.30 -4.08 -2.77
CA ASP A 40 5.51 -5.11 -2.09
C ASP A 40 4.44 -4.51 -1.16
N ALA A 41 4.14 -3.21 -1.31
CA ALA A 41 3.16 -2.54 -0.47
C ALA A 41 1.75 -3.14 -0.65
N ILE A 42 1.03 -3.26 0.46
CA ILE A 42 -0.37 -3.68 0.53
C ILE A 42 -1.09 -2.63 1.36
N THR A 43 -2.16 -2.04 0.82
CA THR A 43 -2.96 -1.02 1.52
C THR A 43 -4.44 -1.29 1.38
N THR A 44 -4.94 -1.39 0.14
CA THR A 44 -6.36 -1.69 -0.13
C THR A 44 -6.56 -3.13 -0.61
N GLY A 45 -5.50 -3.82 -1.00
CA GLY A 45 -5.57 -5.14 -1.66
C GLY A 45 -5.88 -5.08 -3.15
N ILE A 46 -6.13 -3.89 -3.70
CA ILE A 46 -6.35 -3.66 -5.15
C ILE A 46 -5.02 -3.23 -5.77
N GLU A 47 -4.71 -3.67 -7.00
CA GLU A 47 -3.48 -3.33 -7.73
C GLU A 47 -3.78 -2.71 -9.12
N VAL A 48 -4.11 -1.42 -9.13
CA VAL A 48 -4.51 -0.64 -10.31
C VAL A 48 -3.66 0.63 -10.40
N VAL A 49 -3.20 0.92 -11.61
CA VAL A 49 -2.62 2.20 -12.03
C VAL A 49 -3.53 2.78 -13.10
N TRP A 50 -4.17 3.92 -12.82
CA TRP A 50 -5.22 4.43 -13.70
C TRP A 50 -4.73 5.16 -14.95
N THR A 51 -3.55 5.81 -14.89
CA THR A 51 -2.99 6.56 -16.03
C THR A 51 -1.57 6.10 -16.34
N ASN A 52 -1.13 6.23 -17.59
CA ASN A 52 0.24 5.93 -18.03
C ASN A 52 1.28 6.94 -17.53
N THR A 53 0.84 8.06 -16.97
CA THR A 53 1.63 9.20 -16.46
C THR A 53 1.24 9.52 -15.02
N PRO A 54 1.38 8.59 -14.05
CA PRO A 54 0.74 8.68 -12.73
C PRO A 54 1.20 9.87 -11.87
N THR A 55 2.32 10.50 -12.22
CA THR A 55 2.90 11.67 -11.53
C THR A 55 2.82 12.96 -12.34
N LYS A 56 2.11 12.97 -13.48
CA LYS A 56 1.88 14.16 -14.30
C LYS A 56 0.39 14.37 -14.51
N TRP A 57 -0.01 15.64 -14.57
CA TRP A 57 -1.39 16.01 -14.86
C TRP A 57 -1.64 15.97 -16.36
N ASP A 58 -2.71 15.28 -16.77
CA ASP A 58 -3.29 15.25 -18.11
C ASP A 58 -4.70 14.61 -18.04
N ASN A 59 -5.34 14.38 -19.18
CA ASN A 59 -6.68 13.78 -19.27
C ASN A 59 -6.67 12.27 -19.58
N SER A 60 -5.57 11.55 -19.34
CA SER A 60 -5.43 10.12 -19.72
C SER A 60 -6.32 9.16 -18.93
N PHE A 61 -7.07 9.66 -17.95
CA PHE A 61 -8.02 8.86 -17.17
C PHE A 61 -9.33 8.59 -17.93
N LEU A 62 -9.81 9.57 -18.70
CA LEU A 62 -11.02 9.47 -19.51
C LEU A 62 -10.71 8.79 -20.85
#